data_AF-R7UGK5-F1
#
_entry.id   AF-R7UGK5-F1
#
_cell.length_a   1.000
_cell.length_b   1.000
_cell.length_c   1.000
_cell.angle_alpha   90.00
_cell.angle_beta   90.00
_cell.angle_gamma   90.00
#
_symmetry.space_group_name_H-M   'P 1'
#
loop_
_entity.id
_entity.type
_entity.pdbx_description
1 polymer ?
#
loop_
_entity_poly.entity_id
_entity_poly.type
_entity_poly.pdbx_seq_one_letter_code
_entity_poly.pdbx_strand_id
1 'polypeptide(L)'
;MLPYQSLDDDQLGSPAASRKTYTVEDAVEHMGFGRFQLKVFFICGLFSATDALEMLMLSVLSPVLRCDWLLSEWQVALITTVVFIGMFSGSNMWGSWADKYGRLTIMMIASVWICYFGIMTAFSPNYVWILILRCLVGMGFGGAIQSFTYSSEFLPTKVRAKVLIIGNFMWALGSIFEVFMADLILPTWGWRWLVAISALPTFITMFFLWTLPESARYLMAAGEREKALKVLEDACKANGKSLPEGTLVSSPPIKRGRFKDLFSSELRRTTLQTWLLWFGAASSYYGIILAQSEILERGNVCQRNSMEERTCHCNPLTASDYHSMIYATLGEFVVIPINLITIDWFGRRWTITINFLFTAFFFLLVQICTSRALLTVFIFGVRTFASGIFNTVYIYTSEVFPTVVRSLGLGSCSAMARVGAMITPFVAQVLMEWSMTTALWMYGGLCIACALTSFMLPIETKGRELAQGKNNS
;
A
#
# COMPACT_ATOMS: atom_id res chain seq x y z
N MET A 1 40.14 61.08 -11.20
CA MET A 1 39.74 61.54 -12.55
C MET A 1 40.78 61.05 -13.54
N LEU A 2 40.33 60.64 -14.73
CA LEU A 2 41.03 59.96 -15.85
C LEU A 2 40.92 58.42 -15.83
N PRO A 3 40.75 57.76 -17.01
CA PRO A 3 39.58 57.88 -17.88
C PRO A 3 39.02 56.50 -18.33
N TYR A 4 37.77 56.54 -18.81
CA TYR A 4 37.05 55.45 -19.48
C TYR A 4 37.79 55.06 -20.78
N GLN A 5 38.21 53.81 -20.92
CA GLN A 5 38.62 53.21 -22.19
C GLN A 5 37.54 52.22 -22.62
N SER A 6 36.90 52.56 -23.75
CA SER A 6 36.02 51.72 -24.54
C SER A 6 36.80 50.50 -25.05
N LEU A 7 36.39 49.30 -24.63
CA LEU A 7 36.82 48.05 -25.25
C LEU A 7 35.73 47.60 -26.22
N ASP A 8 36.07 47.79 -27.49
CA ASP A 8 35.57 47.19 -28.72
C ASP A 8 34.47 46.11 -28.59
N ASP A 9 33.29 46.51 -29.06
CA ASP A 9 32.32 45.63 -29.72
C ASP A 9 32.98 45.03 -30.97
N ASP A 10 33.61 43.85 -30.85
CA ASP A 10 33.81 42.94 -31.98
C ASP A 10 34.36 41.58 -31.52
N GLN A 11 33.55 40.81 -30.79
CA GLN A 11 33.56 39.35 -30.85
C GLN A 11 32.13 38.82 -30.77
N LEU A 12 31.34 39.07 -31.82
CA LEU A 12 30.14 38.27 -32.12
C LEU A 12 30.58 36.88 -32.63
N GLY A 13 31.17 36.09 -31.75
CA GLY A 13 31.30 34.65 -31.94
C GLY A 13 29.90 34.04 -31.90
N SER A 14 29.51 33.39 -33.00
CA SER A 14 28.39 32.45 -33.21
C SER A 14 27.40 32.28 -32.05
N PRO A 15 26.06 32.34 -32.27
CA PRO A 15 25.11 31.98 -31.22
C PRO A 15 25.48 30.57 -30.75
N ALA A 16 25.97 30.45 -29.51
CA ALA A 16 26.32 29.18 -28.91
C ALA A 16 25.11 28.27 -29.14
N ALA A 17 25.28 27.25 -29.98
CA ALA A 17 24.24 26.27 -30.26
C ALA A 17 23.67 25.88 -28.91
N SER A 18 22.38 26.19 -28.66
CA SER A 18 21.78 25.96 -27.36
C SER A 18 22.04 24.50 -27.02
N ARG A 19 22.89 24.26 -26.00
CA ARG A 19 23.25 22.89 -25.62
C ARG A 19 21.93 22.19 -25.34
N LYS A 20 21.56 21.19 -26.16
CA LYS A 20 20.35 20.40 -25.91
C LYS A 20 20.47 19.85 -24.49
N THR A 21 19.47 20.08 -23.66
CA THR A 21 19.39 19.59 -22.28
C THR A 21 18.17 18.72 -22.14
N TYR A 22 18.25 17.67 -21.35
CA TYR A 22 17.11 16.82 -21.02
C TYR A 22 17.11 16.49 -19.53
N THR A 23 15.93 16.21 -18.97
CA THR A 23 15.74 15.80 -17.58
C THR A 23 15.68 14.28 -17.44
N VAL A 24 15.68 13.78 -16.20
CA VAL A 24 15.46 12.35 -15.94
C VAL A 24 14.07 11.92 -16.44
N GLU A 25 13.06 12.78 -16.29
CA GLU A 25 11.72 12.55 -16.82
C GLU A 25 11.73 12.34 -18.33
N ASP A 26 12.42 13.21 -19.06
CA ASP A 26 12.50 13.16 -20.53
C ASP A 26 13.20 11.88 -20.99
N ALA A 27 14.27 11.46 -20.29
CA ALA A 27 14.97 10.22 -20.57
C ALA A 27 14.07 9.00 -20.33
N VAL A 28 13.30 8.98 -19.24
CA VAL A 28 12.34 7.91 -18.93
C VAL A 28 11.20 7.85 -19.97
N GLU A 29 10.69 8.99 -20.41
CA GLU A 29 9.66 9.03 -21.45
C GLU A 29 10.21 8.59 -22.81
N HIS A 30 11.46 8.96 -23.14
CA HIS A 30 12.14 8.56 -24.37
C HIS A 30 12.43 7.05 -24.41
N MET A 31 12.95 6.47 -23.32
CA MET A 31 13.21 5.04 -23.25
C MET A 31 11.91 4.22 -23.31
N GLY A 32 10.79 4.78 -22.84
CA GLY A 32 9.49 4.12 -22.85
C GLY A 32 9.43 2.87 -21.96
N PHE A 33 8.38 2.08 -22.10
CA PHE A 33 8.20 0.84 -21.34
C PHE A 33 8.85 -0.35 -22.07
N GLY A 34 9.81 -1.01 -21.44
CA GLY A 34 10.51 -2.16 -22.01
C GLY A 34 10.95 -3.19 -20.97
N ARG A 35 11.98 -3.98 -21.30
CA ARG A 35 12.47 -5.08 -20.47
C ARG A 35 12.99 -4.60 -19.11
N PHE A 36 13.62 -3.43 -19.07
CA PHE A 36 14.09 -2.85 -17.82
C PHE A 36 12.94 -2.54 -16.86
N GLN A 37 11.90 -1.86 -17.34
CA GLN A 37 10.70 -1.57 -16.54
C GLN A 37 9.99 -2.84 -16.11
N LEU A 38 9.94 -3.87 -16.96
CA LEU A 38 9.34 -5.15 -16.61
C LEU A 38 10.12 -5.83 -15.46
N LYS A 39 11.46 -5.80 -15.50
CA LYS A 39 12.31 -6.29 -14.42
C LYS A 39 12.05 -5.53 -13.11
N VAL A 40 12.02 -4.19 -13.16
CA VAL A 40 11.70 -3.34 -11.99
C VAL A 40 10.31 -3.68 -11.44
N PHE A 41 9.31 -3.80 -12.32
CA PHE A 41 7.93 -4.13 -11.97
C PHE A 41 7.83 -5.48 -11.24
N PHE A 42 8.46 -6.54 -11.76
CA PHE A 42 8.39 -7.85 -11.12
C PHE A 42 9.11 -7.88 -9.77
N ILE A 43 10.28 -7.25 -9.64
CA ILE A 43 11.04 -7.27 -8.39
C ILE A 43 10.34 -6.42 -7.32
N CYS A 44 9.85 -5.23 -7.67
CA CYS A 44 9.09 -4.39 -6.75
C CYS A 44 7.71 -5.01 -6.44
N GLY A 45 7.13 -5.72 -7.41
CA GLY A 45 5.93 -6.52 -7.23
C GLY A 45 6.14 -7.66 -6.26
N LEU A 46 7.25 -8.39 -6.35
CA LEU A 46 7.60 -9.44 -5.40
C LEU A 46 7.79 -8.89 -3.97
N PHE A 47 8.40 -7.72 -3.83
CA PHE A 47 8.43 -6.98 -2.56
C PHE A 47 7.03 -6.68 -2.02
N SER A 48 6.13 -6.20 -2.88
CA SER A 48 4.73 -5.96 -2.52
C SER A 48 3.99 -7.26 -2.14
N ALA A 49 4.32 -8.39 -2.77
CA ALA A 49 3.76 -9.69 -2.44
C ALA A 49 4.22 -10.16 -1.05
N THR A 50 5.51 -9.97 -0.71
CA THR A 50 6.02 -10.30 0.63
C THR A 50 5.42 -9.40 1.71
N ASP A 51 5.12 -8.15 1.37
CA ASP A 51 4.38 -7.26 2.25
C ASP A 51 2.94 -7.81 2.49
N ALA A 52 2.22 -8.17 1.43
CA ALA A 52 0.87 -8.73 1.55
C ALA A 52 0.84 -9.98 2.46
N LEU A 53 1.86 -10.83 2.33
CA LEU A 53 2.06 -12.03 3.12
C LEU A 53 2.14 -11.70 4.62
N GLU A 54 2.99 -10.76 5.03
CA GLU A 54 3.09 -10.33 6.44
C GLU A 54 1.79 -9.75 6.99
N MET A 55 1.04 -9.00 6.18
CA MET A 55 -0.24 -8.43 6.58
C MET A 55 -1.33 -9.49 6.77
N LEU A 56 -1.37 -10.52 5.93
CA LEU A 56 -2.36 -11.60 6.03
C LEU A 56 -2.03 -12.65 7.06
N MET A 57 -0.74 -12.82 7.39
CA MET A 57 -0.32 -13.64 8.51
C MET A 57 -1.04 -13.21 9.80
N LEU A 58 -1.32 -11.92 9.99
CA LEU A 58 -2.00 -11.40 11.17
C LEU A 58 -3.42 -11.95 11.37
N SER A 59 -4.19 -12.15 10.29
CA SER A 59 -5.56 -12.68 10.42
C SER A 59 -5.56 -14.17 10.76
N VAL A 60 -4.58 -14.91 10.25
CA VAL A 60 -4.45 -16.35 10.52
C VAL A 60 -3.80 -16.62 11.89
N LEU A 61 -2.77 -15.85 12.25
CA LEU A 61 -2.00 -16.05 13.47
C LEU A 61 -2.80 -15.73 14.73
N SER A 62 -3.67 -14.71 14.66
CA SER A 62 -4.51 -14.26 15.78
C SER A 62 -5.34 -15.36 16.45
N PRO A 63 -6.20 -16.10 15.73
CA PRO A 63 -7.02 -17.17 16.34
C PRO A 63 -6.17 -18.35 16.84
N VAL A 64 -5.06 -18.66 16.17
CA VAL A 64 -4.17 -19.75 16.60
C VAL A 64 -3.48 -19.41 17.92
N LEU A 65 -2.98 -18.18 18.08
CA LEU A 65 -2.38 -17.72 19.33
C LEU A 65 -3.42 -17.60 20.46
N ARG A 66 -4.67 -17.26 20.14
CA ARG A 66 -5.78 -17.32 21.10
C ARG A 66 -5.90 -18.72 21.70
N CYS A 67 -5.89 -19.75 20.86
CA CYS A 67 -6.01 -21.15 21.32
C CYS A 67 -4.79 -21.63 22.10
N ASP A 68 -3.59 -21.36 21.58
CA ASP A 68 -2.34 -21.88 22.17
C ASP A 68 -2.07 -21.27 23.55
N TRP A 69 -2.33 -19.97 23.72
CA TRP A 69 -1.98 -19.22 24.93
C TRP A 69 -3.17 -18.76 25.75
N LEU A 70 -4.40 -19.18 25.40
CA LEU A 70 -5.65 -18.82 26.08
C LEU A 70 -5.79 -17.30 26.27
N LEU A 71 -5.47 -16.56 25.21
CA LEU A 71 -5.47 -15.10 25.23
C LEU A 71 -6.89 -14.55 25.26
N SER A 72 -7.07 -13.43 25.96
CA SER A 72 -8.29 -12.64 25.90
C SER A 72 -8.39 -11.85 24.58
N GLU A 73 -9.60 -11.46 24.18
CA GLU A 73 -9.80 -10.82 22.87
C GLU A 73 -9.03 -9.52 22.69
N TRP A 74 -8.93 -8.71 23.75
CA TRP A 74 -8.17 -7.47 23.68
C TRP A 74 -6.67 -7.74 23.54
N GLN A 75 -6.17 -8.88 24.05
CA GLN A 75 -4.77 -9.28 23.87
C GLN A 75 -4.49 -9.70 22.42
N VAL A 76 -5.43 -10.42 21.80
CA VAL A 76 -5.36 -10.80 20.37
C VAL A 76 -5.41 -9.53 19.49
N ALA A 77 -6.35 -8.63 19.77
CA ALA A 77 -6.44 -7.33 19.11
C ALA A 77 -5.16 -6.49 19.25
N LEU A 78 -4.54 -6.52 20.42
CA LEU A 78 -3.31 -5.79 20.64
C LEU A 78 -2.15 -6.32 19.79
N ILE A 79 -2.05 -7.63 19.54
CA ILE A 79 -1.00 -8.23 18.68
C ILE A 79 -1.05 -7.64 17.27
N THR A 80 -2.24 -7.45 16.70
CA THR A 80 -2.40 -6.89 15.35
C THR A 80 -2.30 -5.36 15.37
N THR A 81 -2.86 -4.69 16.38
CA THR A 81 -2.75 -3.22 16.53
C THR A 81 -1.29 -2.77 16.66
N VAL A 82 -0.43 -3.48 17.41
CA VAL A 82 0.98 -3.06 17.55
C VAL A 82 1.75 -3.12 16.24
N VAL A 83 1.37 -3.99 15.29
CA VAL A 83 1.96 -4.01 13.94
C VAL A 83 1.59 -2.74 13.19
N PHE A 84 0.33 -2.30 13.25
CA PHE A 84 -0.10 -1.05 12.64
C PHE A 84 0.50 0.19 13.30
N ILE A 85 0.69 0.17 14.63
CA ILE A 85 1.44 1.22 15.35
C ILE A 85 2.89 1.28 14.87
N GLY A 86 3.56 0.12 14.84
CA GLY A 86 4.92 -0.01 14.32
C GLY A 86 5.01 0.56 12.90
N MET A 87 4.07 0.18 12.04
CA MET A 87 4.01 0.66 10.66
C MET A 87 3.82 2.17 10.54
N PHE A 88 2.94 2.74 11.36
CA PHE A 88 2.73 4.18 11.41
C PHE A 88 4.03 4.91 11.74
N SER A 89 4.73 4.49 12.80
CA SER A 89 6.02 5.06 13.20
C SER A 89 7.11 4.83 12.16
N GLY A 90 7.19 3.62 11.59
CA GLY A 90 8.17 3.25 10.57
C GLY A 90 8.03 4.07 9.30
N SER A 91 6.81 4.31 8.81
CA SER A 91 6.58 5.02 7.54
C SER A 91 7.19 6.42 7.49
N ASN A 92 7.14 7.16 8.61
CA ASN A 92 7.76 8.48 8.75
C ASN A 92 9.29 8.39 8.75
N MET A 93 9.84 7.39 9.43
CA MET A 93 11.28 7.16 9.52
C MET A 93 11.86 6.76 8.16
N TRP A 94 11.31 5.72 7.53
CA TRP A 94 11.80 5.20 6.25
C TRP A 94 11.61 6.20 5.11
N GLY A 95 10.55 7.00 5.10
CA GLY A 95 10.37 8.07 4.11
C GLY A 95 11.48 9.12 4.17
N SER A 96 11.81 9.57 5.38
CA SER A 96 12.88 10.55 5.59
C SER A 96 14.27 9.98 5.24
N TRP A 97 14.49 8.69 5.55
CA TRP A 97 15.75 8.02 5.26
C TRP A 97 15.90 7.68 3.77
N ALA A 98 14.81 7.38 3.07
CA ALA A 98 14.84 7.06 1.63
C ALA A 98 15.23 8.28 0.80
N ASP A 99 14.77 9.47 1.20
CA ASP A 99 15.19 10.74 0.58
C ASP A 99 16.69 11.02 0.82
N LYS A 100 17.29 10.54 1.92
CA LYS A 100 18.69 10.80 2.28
C LYS A 100 19.68 9.76 1.73
N TYR A 101 19.37 8.47 1.89
CA TYR A 101 20.29 7.35 1.62
C TYR A 101 19.95 6.55 0.35
N GLY A 102 18.89 6.92 -0.36
CA GLY A 102 18.43 6.24 -1.56
C GLY A 102 17.28 5.28 -1.27
N ARG A 103 16.44 5.05 -2.28
CA ARG A 103 15.19 4.30 -2.12
C ARG A 103 15.44 2.80 -2.12
N LEU A 104 16.30 2.32 -3.01
CA LEU A 104 16.65 0.91 -3.06
C LEU A 104 17.37 0.48 -1.78
N THR A 105 18.29 1.32 -1.29
CA THR A 105 18.99 1.07 -0.01
C THR A 105 18.02 0.88 1.13
N ILE A 106 17.02 1.76 1.26
CA ILE A 106 16.01 1.64 2.31
C ILE A 106 15.09 0.44 2.11
N MET A 107 14.71 0.10 0.88
CA MET A 107 13.96 -1.12 0.61
C MET A 107 14.72 -2.37 1.06
N MET A 108 16.02 -2.46 0.78
CA MET A 108 16.86 -3.58 1.23
C MET A 108 16.95 -3.66 2.75
N ILE A 109 17.20 -2.53 3.43
CA ILE A 109 17.27 -2.47 4.89
C ILE A 109 15.93 -2.87 5.52
N ALA A 110 14.81 -2.40 4.96
CA ALA A 110 13.48 -2.77 5.41
C ALA A 110 13.21 -4.27 5.24
N SER A 111 13.58 -4.88 4.10
CA SER A 111 13.46 -6.33 3.91
C SER A 111 14.27 -7.13 4.93
N VAL A 112 15.52 -6.73 5.20
CA VAL A 112 16.36 -7.38 6.23
C VAL A 112 15.71 -7.26 7.60
N TRP A 113 15.19 -6.07 7.93
CA TRP A 113 14.54 -5.79 9.20
C TRP A 113 13.30 -6.67 9.41
N ILE A 114 12.41 -6.72 8.41
CA ILE A 114 11.19 -7.55 8.44
C ILE A 114 11.56 -9.03 8.58
N CYS A 115 12.49 -9.52 7.76
CA CYS A 115 12.92 -10.92 7.80
C CYS A 115 13.52 -11.31 9.16
N TYR A 116 14.42 -10.48 9.70
CA TYR A 116 15.06 -10.72 10.99
C TYR A 116 14.04 -10.79 12.14
N PHE A 117 13.22 -9.76 12.32
CA PHE A 117 12.23 -9.74 13.41
C PHE A 117 11.06 -10.71 13.16
N GLY A 118 10.76 -11.01 11.90
CA GLY A 118 9.82 -12.03 11.46
C GLY A 118 10.24 -13.40 12.01
N ILE A 119 11.45 -13.84 11.67
CA ILE A 119 12.02 -15.11 12.17
C ILE A 119 12.14 -15.11 13.69
N MET A 120 12.60 -14.01 14.31
CA MET A 120 12.71 -13.94 15.77
C MET A 120 11.37 -14.16 16.48
N THR A 121 10.24 -13.80 15.85
CA THR A 121 8.92 -14.01 16.45
C THR A 121 8.60 -15.50 16.66
N ALA A 122 9.12 -16.39 15.80
CA ALA A 122 8.96 -17.83 15.98
C ALA A 122 9.56 -18.35 17.31
N PHE A 123 10.57 -17.64 17.82
CA PHE A 123 11.26 -17.95 19.09
C PHE A 123 10.70 -17.20 20.30
N SER A 124 9.57 -16.49 20.14
CA SER A 124 8.97 -15.74 21.24
C SER A 124 8.52 -16.68 22.38
N PRO A 125 9.02 -16.47 23.61
CA PRO A 125 8.72 -17.36 24.74
C PRO A 125 7.42 -16.98 25.47
N ASN A 126 6.93 -15.75 25.28
CA ASN A 126 5.72 -15.26 25.93
C ASN A 126 5.03 -14.16 25.11
N TYR A 127 3.84 -13.78 25.54
CA TYR A 127 2.99 -12.76 24.94
C TYR A 127 3.67 -11.41 24.72
N VAL A 128 4.43 -10.92 25.71
CA VAL A 128 5.10 -9.60 25.62
C VAL A 128 6.15 -9.58 24.51
N TRP A 129 6.91 -10.67 24.35
CA TRP A 129 7.88 -10.78 23.27
C TRP A 129 7.22 -10.80 21.89
N ILE A 130 6.06 -11.45 21.73
CA ILE A 130 5.28 -11.35 20.48
C ILE A 130 4.92 -9.90 20.20
N LEU A 131 4.39 -9.16 21.19
CA LEU A 131 4.02 -7.75 20.98
C LEU A 131 5.20 -6.90 20.52
N ILE A 132 6.35 -7.03 21.18
CA ILE A 132 7.56 -6.26 20.84
C ILE A 132 8.04 -6.62 19.43
N LEU A 133 8.19 -7.92 19.13
CA LEU A 133 8.72 -8.37 17.85
C LEU A 133 7.78 -8.05 16.69
N ARG A 134 6.47 -8.20 16.87
CA ARG A 134 5.46 -7.83 15.87
C ARG A 134 5.40 -6.32 15.64
N CYS A 135 5.55 -5.51 16.70
CA CYS A 135 5.72 -4.06 16.56
C CYS A 135 6.95 -3.70 15.70
N LEU A 136 8.08 -4.39 15.92
CA LEU A 136 9.30 -4.19 15.14
C LEU A 136 9.16 -4.65 13.68
N VAL A 137 8.46 -5.75 13.42
CA VAL A 137 8.08 -6.17 12.05
C VAL A 137 7.23 -5.09 11.37
N GLY A 138 6.21 -4.59 12.07
CA GLY A 138 5.37 -3.48 11.60
C GLY A 138 6.20 -2.24 11.27
N MET A 139 7.18 -1.90 12.11
CA MET A 139 8.11 -0.80 11.85
C MET A 139 8.86 -0.99 10.54
N GLY A 140 9.40 -2.17 10.26
CA GLY A 140 10.03 -2.49 8.97
C GLY A 140 9.07 -2.34 7.79
N PHE A 141 7.84 -2.84 7.95
CA PHE A 141 6.79 -2.75 6.95
C PHE A 141 6.41 -1.30 6.57
N GLY A 142 6.65 -0.33 7.44
CA GLY A 142 6.51 1.10 7.10
C GLY A 142 7.31 1.52 5.86
N GLY A 143 8.36 0.77 5.49
CA GLY A 143 9.17 0.97 4.28
C GLY A 143 8.49 0.56 2.98
N ALA A 144 7.35 -0.14 3.03
CA ALA A 144 6.64 -0.67 1.86
C ALA A 144 6.31 0.38 0.78
N ILE A 145 5.99 1.61 1.22
CA ILE A 145 5.63 2.72 0.34
C ILE A 145 6.81 3.10 -0.60
N GLN A 146 8.05 2.78 -0.21
CA GLN A 146 9.23 3.04 -1.05
C GLN A 146 9.23 2.20 -2.33
N SER A 147 8.69 0.99 -2.31
CA SER A 147 8.59 0.12 -3.51
C SER A 147 7.72 0.75 -4.60
N PHE A 148 6.55 1.28 -4.22
CA PHE A 148 5.65 2.00 -5.13
C PHE A 148 6.32 3.26 -5.69
N THR A 149 7.00 4.01 -4.82
CA THR A 149 7.62 5.27 -5.21
C THR A 149 8.80 5.00 -6.15
N TYR A 150 9.67 4.04 -5.82
CA TYR A 150 10.78 3.58 -6.66
C TYR A 150 10.30 3.12 -8.04
N SER A 151 9.30 2.24 -8.10
CA SER A 151 8.72 1.76 -9.37
C SER A 151 8.21 2.91 -10.23
N SER A 152 7.54 3.90 -9.62
CA SER A 152 6.96 5.02 -10.35
C SER A 152 8.00 5.92 -11.05
N GLU A 153 9.26 5.93 -10.61
CA GLU A 153 10.31 6.79 -11.18
C GLU A 153 10.85 6.26 -12.50
N PHE A 154 10.81 4.95 -12.70
CA PHE A 154 11.26 4.31 -13.94
C PHE A 154 10.14 4.14 -14.97
N LEU A 155 8.90 4.49 -14.59
CA LEU A 155 7.72 4.34 -15.44
C LEU A 155 7.40 5.62 -16.22
N PRO A 156 7.21 5.52 -17.56
CA PRO A 156 6.71 6.62 -18.38
C PRO A 156 5.32 7.08 -17.94
N THR A 157 5.03 8.36 -18.11
CA THR A 157 3.85 9.01 -17.51
C THR A 157 2.54 8.40 -18.03
N LYS A 158 2.47 8.04 -19.32
CA LYS A 158 1.27 7.48 -19.96
C LYS A 158 0.85 6.11 -19.42
N VAL A 159 1.80 5.27 -19.02
CA VAL A 159 1.55 3.89 -18.58
C VAL A 159 1.66 3.73 -17.06
N ARG A 160 2.27 4.70 -16.36
CA ARG A 160 2.55 4.65 -14.92
C ARG A 160 1.34 4.22 -14.09
N ALA A 161 0.20 4.89 -14.23
CA ALA A 161 -0.99 4.59 -13.44
C ALA A 161 -1.48 3.15 -13.67
N LYS A 162 -1.52 2.68 -14.92
CA LYS A 162 -1.97 1.33 -15.27
C LYS A 162 -1.03 0.27 -14.69
N VAL A 163 0.28 0.46 -14.82
CA VAL A 163 1.28 -0.47 -14.28
C VAL A 163 1.22 -0.54 -12.76
N LEU A 164 1.04 0.58 -12.07
CA LEU A 164 0.89 0.59 -10.60
C LEU A 164 -0.37 -0.16 -10.15
N ILE A 165 -1.50 -0.04 -10.87
CA ILE A 165 -2.73 -0.80 -10.59
C ILE A 165 -2.50 -2.30 -10.81
N ILE A 166 -1.86 -2.68 -11.92
CA ILE A 166 -1.50 -4.08 -12.21
C ILE A 166 -0.55 -4.63 -11.13
N GLY A 167 0.27 -3.77 -10.52
CA GLY A 167 1.12 -4.14 -9.37
C GLY A 167 0.37 -4.72 -8.18
N ASN A 168 -0.90 -4.36 -7.98
CA ASN A 168 -1.73 -4.95 -6.92
C ASN A 168 -2.07 -6.43 -7.18
N PHE A 169 -1.88 -6.93 -8.41
CA PHE A 169 -1.93 -8.36 -8.67
C PHE A 169 -0.90 -9.12 -7.85
N MET A 170 0.30 -8.54 -7.67
CA MET A 170 1.36 -9.16 -6.88
C MET A 170 1.03 -9.13 -5.38
N TRP A 171 0.37 -8.08 -4.91
CA TRP A 171 -0.19 -8.05 -3.56
C TRP A 171 -1.19 -9.21 -3.35
N ALA A 172 -2.18 -9.33 -4.24
CA ALA A 172 -3.16 -10.42 -4.18
C ALA A 172 -2.54 -11.82 -4.28
N LEU A 173 -1.42 -11.97 -5.01
CA LEU A 173 -0.66 -13.22 -5.10
C LEU A 173 -0.01 -13.56 -3.76
N GLY A 174 0.65 -12.60 -3.12
CA GLY A 174 1.19 -12.76 -1.76
C GLY A 174 0.10 -13.11 -0.75
N SER A 175 -1.08 -12.49 -0.91
CA SER A 175 -2.24 -12.74 -0.07
C SER A 175 -2.71 -14.20 -0.09
N ILE A 176 -2.88 -14.78 -1.29
CA ILE A 176 -3.28 -16.18 -1.44
C ILE A 176 -2.18 -17.12 -0.97
N PHE A 177 -0.92 -16.77 -1.26
CA PHE A 177 0.22 -17.59 -0.90
C PHE A 177 0.34 -17.78 0.62
N GLU A 178 0.10 -16.73 1.42
CA GLU A 178 0.12 -16.85 2.89
C GLU A 178 -0.98 -17.79 3.41
N VAL A 179 -2.20 -17.67 2.90
CA VAL A 179 -3.32 -18.53 3.32
C VAL A 179 -3.07 -19.98 2.93
N PHE A 180 -2.46 -20.21 1.75
CA PHE A 180 -2.05 -21.54 1.32
C PHE A 180 -0.95 -22.11 2.21
N MET A 181 0.05 -21.31 2.58
CA MET A 181 1.08 -21.73 3.54
C MET A 181 0.49 -22.06 4.91
N ALA A 182 -0.45 -21.26 5.38
CA ALA A 182 -1.18 -21.49 6.62
C ALA A 182 -1.90 -22.84 6.64
N ASP A 183 -2.62 -23.19 5.57
CA ASP A 183 -3.35 -24.46 5.43
C ASP A 183 -2.42 -25.68 5.52
N LEU A 184 -1.22 -25.59 4.94
CA LEU A 184 -0.25 -26.69 4.95
C LEU A 184 0.51 -26.81 6.28
N ILE A 185 0.92 -25.67 6.86
CA ILE A 185 1.89 -25.63 7.96
C ILE A 185 1.20 -25.68 9.33
N LEU A 186 0.06 -24.98 9.50
CA LEU A 186 -0.57 -24.88 10.82
C LEU A 186 -1.08 -26.21 11.37
N PRO A 187 -1.74 -27.09 10.59
CA PRO A 187 -2.22 -28.36 11.10
C PRO A 187 -1.11 -29.33 11.50
N THR A 188 0.08 -29.20 10.90
CA THR A 188 1.17 -30.18 11.04
C THR A 188 2.30 -29.69 11.94
N TRP A 189 2.79 -28.47 11.72
CA TRP A 189 3.98 -27.93 12.37
C TRP A 189 3.65 -26.79 13.33
N GLY A 190 2.49 -26.15 13.18
CA GLY A 190 2.01 -25.09 14.07
C GLY A 190 2.55 -23.70 13.75
N TRP A 191 2.12 -22.71 14.55
CA TRP A 191 2.29 -21.29 14.21
C TRP A 191 3.73 -20.80 14.18
N ARG A 192 4.63 -21.37 14.99
CA ARG A 192 6.06 -20.97 15.01
C ARG A 192 6.71 -21.21 13.66
N TRP A 193 6.40 -22.35 13.04
CA TRP A 193 6.91 -22.69 11.72
C TRP A 193 6.27 -21.86 10.62
N LEU A 194 4.96 -21.54 10.73
CA LEU A 194 4.32 -20.62 9.79
C LEU A 194 5.08 -19.29 9.77
N VAL A 195 5.24 -18.65 10.94
CA VAL A 195 5.93 -17.36 11.06
C VAL A 195 7.37 -17.41 10.54
N ALA A 196 8.11 -18.49 10.82
CA ALA A 196 9.50 -18.64 10.35
C ALA A 196 9.60 -18.85 8.83
N ILE A 197 8.73 -19.69 8.25
CA ILE A 197 8.77 -20.04 6.83
C ILE A 197 8.18 -18.89 5.99
N SER A 198 7.20 -18.15 6.52
CA SER A 198 6.65 -16.94 5.92
C SER A 198 7.69 -15.82 5.72
N ALA A 199 8.83 -15.87 6.43
CA ALA A 199 9.95 -14.96 6.20
C ALA A 199 10.85 -15.33 5.00
N LEU A 200 10.78 -16.58 4.48
CA LEU A 200 11.63 -17.04 3.37
C LEU A 200 11.37 -16.27 2.06
N PRO A 201 10.13 -16.01 1.63
CA PRO A 201 9.86 -15.16 0.47
C PRO A 201 10.52 -13.78 0.59
N THR A 202 10.48 -13.15 1.76
CA THR A 202 11.15 -11.86 2.03
C THR A 202 12.65 -11.95 1.85
N PHE A 203 13.27 -13.03 2.30
CA PHE A 203 14.70 -13.30 2.08
C PHE A 203 15.03 -13.48 0.59
N ILE A 204 14.19 -14.18 -0.16
CA ILE A 204 14.36 -14.37 -1.61
C ILE A 204 14.27 -13.03 -2.35
N THR A 205 13.29 -12.18 -2.00
CA THR A 205 13.15 -10.84 -2.58
C THR A 205 14.40 -9.99 -2.40
N MET A 206 15.06 -10.09 -1.25
CA MET A 206 16.30 -9.34 -0.96
C MET A 206 17.39 -9.60 -2.01
N PHE A 207 17.56 -10.86 -2.43
CA PHE A 207 18.55 -11.22 -3.46
C PHE A 207 18.22 -10.58 -4.81
N PHE A 208 16.92 -10.49 -5.16
CA PHE A 208 16.50 -9.84 -6.40
C PHE A 208 16.65 -8.31 -6.35
N LEU A 209 16.40 -7.68 -5.20
CA LEU A 209 16.59 -6.23 -5.02
C LEU A 209 18.03 -5.79 -5.33
N TRP A 210 19.03 -6.62 -5.00
CA TRP A 210 20.44 -6.33 -5.30
C TRP A 210 20.74 -6.20 -6.79
N THR A 211 19.89 -6.76 -7.65
CA THR A 211 20.06 -6.69 -9.11
C THR A 211 19.52 -5.39 -9.73
N LEU A 212 18.87 -4.54 -8.93
CA LEU A 212 18.31 -3.27 -9.35
C LEU A 212 19.30 -2.12 -9.13
N PRO A 213 19.32 -1.10 -10.01
CA PRO A 213 20.08 0.11 -9.77
C PRO A 213 19.35 1.07 -8.83
N GLU A 214 20.07 1.98 -8.18
CA GLU A 214 19.40 3.07 -7.44
C GLU A 214 18.70 4.04 -8.41
N SER A 215 17.70 4.78 -7.91
CA SER A 215 16.95 5.73 -8.71
C SER A 215 17.82 6.84 -9.33
N ALA A 216 17.68 7.03 -10.65
CA ALA A 216 18.33 8.13 -11.36
C ALA A 216 17.90 9.51 -10.83
N ARG A 217 16.65 9.65 -10.34
CA ARG A 217 16.17 10.90 -9.72
C ARG A 217 16.87 11.17 -8.40
N TYR A 218 17.01 10.14 -7.56
CA TYR A 218 17.75 10.25 -6.30
C TYR A 218 19.21 10.61 -6.57
N LEU A 219 19.88 9.91 -7.49
CA LEU A 219 21.28 10.15 -7.83
C LEU A 219 21.51 11.58 -8.34
N MET A 220 20.60 12.11 -9.16
CA MET A 220 20.65 13.51 -9.59
C MET A 220 20.47 14.49 -8.43
N ALA A 221 19.55 14.20 -7.49
CA ALA A 221 19.33 15.03 -6.30
C ALA A 221 20.51 14.96 -5.31
N ALA A 222 21.20 13.83 -5.24
CA ALA A 222 22.40 13.62 -4.43
C ALA A 222 23.67 14.26 -5.05
N GLY A 223 23.58 14.81 -6.26
CA GLY A 223 24.71 15.40 -7.00
C GLY A 223 25.58 14.37 -7.74
N GLU A 224 25.22 13.09 -7.73
CA GLU A 224 25.96 12.00 -8.37
C GLU A 224 25.54 11.81 -9.84
N ARG A 225 25.71 12.86 -10.65
CA ARG A 225 25.24 12.92 -12.04
C ARG A 225 25.79 11.79 -12.94
N GLU A 226 27.05 11.41 -12.76
CA GLU A 226 27.68 10.35 -13.57
C GLU A 226 27.03 8.99 -13.32
N LYS A 227 26.72 8.66 -12.05
CA LYS A 227 26.01 7.42 -11.72
C LYS A 227 24.58 7.44 -12.27
N ALA A 228 23.90 8.59 -12.19
CA ALA A 228 22.56 8.75 -12.77
C ALA A 228 22.56 8.50 -14.29
N LEU A 229 23.55 9.06 -15.01
CA LEU A 229 23.73 8.84 -16.45
C LEU A 229 23.95 7.36 -16.76
N LYS A 230 24.82 6.68 -16.01
CA LYS A 230 25.08 5.24 -16.19
C LYS A 230 23.82 4.40 -16.01
N VAL A 231 23.01 4.69 -14.98
CA VAL A 231 21.74 3.99 -14.75
C VAL A 231 20.78 4.19 -15.92
N LEU A 232 20.65 5.42 -16.43
CA LEU A 232 19.79 5.71 -17.58
C LEU A 232 20.32 5.04 -18.87
N GLU A 233 21.65 5.00 -19.05
CA GLU A 233 22.29 4.34 -20.18
C GLU A 233 22.02 2.83 -20.17
N ASP A 234 22.23 2.18 -19.03
CA ASP A 234 21.99 0.74 -18.85
C ASP A 234 20.49 0.41 -19.04
N ALA A 235 19.61 1.27 -18.55
CA ALA A 235 18.17 1.13 -18.74
C ALA A 235 17.76 1.29 -20.21
N CYS A 236 18.33 2.26 -20.93
CA CYS A 236 18.13 2.46 -22.37
C CYS A 236 18.66 1.26 -23.18
N LYS A 237 19.87 0.77 -22.88
CA LYS A 237 20.47 -0.42 -23.51
C LYS A 237 19.61 -1.66 -23.33
N ALA A 238 19.11 -1.89 -22.11
CA ALA A 238 18.20 -3.00 -21.82
C ALA A 238 16.87 -2.94 -22.62
N ASN A 239 16.45 -1.72 -23.00
CA ASN A 239 15.29 -1.48 -23.86
C ASN A 239 15.63 -1.38 -25.36
N GLY A 240 16.89 -1.55 -25.75
CA GLY A 240 17.33 -1.44 -27.14
C GLY A 240 17.27 -0.01 -27.70
N LYS A 241 17.36 1.01 -26.83
CA LYS A 241 17.33 2.44 -27.20
C LYS A 241 18.62 3.15 -26.78
N SER A 242 18.87 4.31 -27.37
CA SER A 242 19.93 5.23 -26.97
C SER A 242 19.40 6.32 -26.02
N LEU A 243 20.30 6.97 -25.29
CA LEU A 243 19.97 8.17 -24.53
C LEU A 243 19.56 9.32 -25.46
N PRO A 244 18.70 10.26 -24.99
CA PRO A 244 18.42 11.48 -25.72
C PRO A 244 19.69 12.30 -25.97
N GLU A 245 19.74 13.03 -27.09
CA GLU A 245 20.82 13.97 -27.34
C GLU A 245 20.78 15.12 -26.34
N GLY A 246 21.90 15.34 -25.64
CA GLY A 246 22.06 16.50 -24.78
C GLY A 246 22.76 16.23 -23.46
N THR A 247 22.78 17.24 -22.60
CA THR A 247 23.33 17.15 -21.26
C THR A 247 22.20 16.95 -20.25
N LEU A 248 22.31 15.90 -19.41
CA LEU A 248 21.35 15.64 -18.34
C LEU A 248 21.37 16.78 -17.31
N VAL A 249 20.25 17.45 -17.06
CA VAL A 249 20.13 18.54 -16.07
C VAL A 249 19.12 18.14 -15.00
N SER A 250 19.34 18.59 -13.77
CA SER A 250 18.36 18.44 -12.69
C SER A 250 17.12 19.27 -12.97
N SER A 251 15.94 18.70 -12.75
CA SER A 251 14.68 19.42 -12.82
C SER A 251 14.68 20.60 -11.83
N PRO A 252 14.13 21.77 -12.19
CA PRO A 252 14.19 22.96 -11.35
C PRO A 252 13.53 22.69 -9.98
N PRO A 253 14.13 23.16 -8.87
CA PRO A 253 13.63 22.86 -7.54
C PRO A 253 12.24 23.50 -7.34
N ILE A 254 11.22 22.66 -7.25
CA ILE A 254 9.88 23.09 -6.87
C ILE A 254 9.91 23.33 -5.35
N LYS A 255 9.64 24.58 -4.91
CA LYS A 255 9.48 24.87 -3.48
C LYS A 255 8.42 23.94 -2.90
N ARG A 256 8.78 23.11 -1.92
CA ARG A 256 7.82 22.23 -1.23
C ARG A 256 6.90 23.09 -0.35
N GLY A 257 5.61 22.77 -0.33
CA GLY A 257 4.64 23.42 0.55
C GLY A 257 4.84 23.03 2.01
N ARG A 258 4.19 23.75 2.92
CA ARG A 258 4.16 23.45 4.36
C ARG A 258 2.91 22.61 4.67
N PHE A 259 2.95 21.85 5.77
CA PHE A 259 1.79 21.04 6.19
C PHE A 259 0.52 21.89 6.41
N LYS A 260 0.67 23.15 6.84
CA LYS A 260 -0.45 24.10 7.01
C LYS A 260 -1.17 24.41 5.68
N ASP A 261 -0.51 24.26 4.54
CA ASP A 261 -1.07 24.58 3.23
C ASP A 261 -2.17 23.57 2.82
N LEU A 262 -2.15 22.36 3.41
CA LEU A 262 -3.22 21.36 3.27
C LEU A 262 -4.56 21.82 3.85
N PHE A 263 -4.53 22.77 4.79
CA PHE A 263 -5.70 23.35 5.45
C PHE A 263 -6.03 24.76 4.96
N SER A 264 -5.44 25.18 3.84
CA SER A 264 -5.85 26.39 3.12
C SER A 264 -7.33 26.32 2.74
N SER A 265 -7.98 27.48 2.55
CA SER A 265 -9.40 27.55 2.18
C SER A 265 -9.75 26.73 0.93
N GLU A 266 -8.81 26.62 -0.01
CA GLU A 266 -8.96 25.87 -1.25
C GLU A 266 -8.87 24.34 -1.05
N LEU A 267 -7.97 23.87 -0.19
CA LEU A 267 -7.66 22.44 -0.03
C LEU A 267 -8.30 21.79 1.20
N ARG A 268 -8.71 22.55 2.22
CA ARG A 268 -9.20 22.01 3.51
C ARG A 268 -10.32 21.00 3.33
N ARG A 269 -11.30 21.28 2.46
CA ARG A 269 -12.42 20.37 2.20
C ARG A 269 -11.94 19.07 1.57
N THR A 270 -11.09 19.15 0.55
CA THR A 270 -10.50 17.99 -0.13
C THR A 270 -9.65 17.17 0.82
N THR A 271 -8.81 17.81 1.64
CA THR A 271 -7.96 17.14 2.63
C THR A 271 -8.80 16.36 3.65
N LEU A 272 -9.78 17.00 4.29
CA LEU A 272 -10.62 16.34 5.31
C LEU A 272 -11.47 15.20 4.72
N GLN A 273 -12.04 15.40 3.54
CA GLN A 273 -12.82 14.35 2.88
C GLN A 273 -11.91 13.17 2.50
N THR A 274 -10.73 13.44 1.96
CA THR A 274 -9.79 12.38 1.54
C THR A 274 -9.23 11.64 2.76
N TRP A 275 -8.98 12.31 3.88
CA TRP A 275 -8.63 11.66 5.15
C TRP A 275 -9.68 10.66 5.60
N LEU A 276 -10.97 11.02 5.54
CA LEU A 276 -12.06 10.10 5.87
C LEU A 276 -12.12 8.92 4.90
N LEU A 277 -11.89 9.14 3.59
CA LEU A 277 -11.87 8.06 2.61
C LEU A 277 -10.72 7.08 2.86
N TRP A 278 -9.53 7.56 3.20
CA TRP A 278 -8.40 6.69 3.53
C TRP A 278 -8.58 5.94 4.85
N PHE A 279 -9.16 6.61 5.85
CA PHE A 279 -9.59 5.95 7.08
C PHE A 279 -10.56 4.80 6.76
N GLY A 280 -11.63 5.09 6.03
CA GLY A 280 -12.64 4.11 5.65
C GLY A 280 -12.07 2.96 4.80
N ALA A 281 -11.19 3.26 3.85
CA ALA A 281 -10.53 2.27 3.00
C ALA A 281 -9.70 1.27 3.82
N ALA A 282 -8.87 1.77 4.74
CA ALA A 282 -8.07 0.93 5.61
C ALA A 282 -8.94 0.14 6.59
N SER A 283 -9.92 0.81 7.21
CA SER A 283 -10.81 0.18 8.16
C SER A 283 -11.61 -0.95 7.55
N SER A 284 -12.14 -0.78 6.33
CA SER A 284 -12.92 -1.81 5.64
C SER A 284 -12.06 -2.96 5.10
N TYR A 285 -10.91 -2.66 4.50
CA TYR A 285 -10.03 -3.67 3.90
C TYR A 285 -9.35 -4.56 4.95
N TYR A 286 -8.65 -3.96 5.92
CA TYR A 286 -8.05 -4.75 7.01
C TYR A 286 -9.13 -5.31 7.93
N GLY A 287 -10.29 -4.64 8.01
CA GLY A 287 -11.44 -5.10 8.78
C GLY A 287 -12.02 -6.39 8.27
N ILE A 288 -12.25 -6.50 6.96
CA ILE A 288 -12.72 -7.78 6.40
C ILE A 288 -11.65 -8.88 6.52
N ILE A 289 -10.37 -8.55 6.38
CA ILE A 289 -9.28 -9.53 6.53
C ILE A 289 -9.28 -10.16 7.93
N LEU A 290 -9.37 -9.34 8.98
CA LEU A 290 -9.41 -9.81 10.37
C LEU A 290 -10.77 -10.39 10.75
N ALA A 291 -11.87 -9.79 10.29
CA ALA A 291 -13.22 -10.27 10.56
C ALA A 291 -13.46 -11.66 9.95
N GLN A 292 -12.93 -11.91 8.76
CA GLN A 292 -13.11 -13.17 8.06
C GLN A 292 -12.62 -14.37 8.87
N SER A 293 -11.44 -14.28 9.48
CA SER A 293 -10.93 -15.36 10.34
C SER A 293 -11.81 -15.56 11.58
N GLU A 294 -12.25 -14.46 12.22
CA GLU A 294 -13.13 -14.52 13.40
C GLU A 294 -14.52 -15.10 13.08
N ILE A 295 -15.09 -14.74 11.93
CA ILE A 295 -16.40 -15.23 11.48
C ILE A 295 -16.32 -16.74 11.20
N LEU A 296 -15.23 -17.19 10.58
CA LEU A 296 -15.02 -18.59 10.24
C LEU A 296 -14.73 -19.46 11.48
N GLU A 297 -13.95 -18.95 12.43
CA GLU A 297 -13.66 -19.63 13.71
C GLU A 297 -14.91 -19.83 14.59
N ARG A 298 -15.74 -18.78 14.71
CA ARG A 298 -16.91 -18.77 15.61
C ARG A 298 -18.17 -19.39 15.01
N GLY A 299 -18.16 -19.66 13.71
CA GLY A 299 -19.33 -20.10 12.95
C GLY A 299 -20.26 -18.93 12.57
N ASN A 300 -21.02 -19.12 11.49
CA ASN A 300 -21.94 -18.10 10.97
C ASN A 300 -22.96 -17.68 12.03
N VAL A 301 -23.61 -16.52 11.85
CA VAL A 301 -24.68 -15.98 12.72
C VAL A 301 -25.72 -17.04 13.14
N CYS A 302 -25.97 -18.05 12.29
CA CYS A 302 -26.89 -19.16 12.51
C CYS A 302 -26.51 -20.13 13.65
N GLN A 303 -25.22 -20.36 13.91
CA GLN A 303 -24.76 -21.38 14.86
C GLN A 303 -24.77 -20.89 16.32
N ARG A 304 -25.12 -19.62 16.57
CA ARG A 304 -25.14 -19.02 17.92
C ARG A 304 -26.29 -19.51 18.81
N ASN A 305 -27.27 -20.24 18.25
CA ASN A 305 -28.49 -20.68 18.95
C ASN A 305 -28.39 -22.09 19.59
N SER A 306 -27.32 -22.84 19.39
CA SER A 306 -27.05 -24.00 20.25
C SER A 306 -26.55 -23.47 21.59
N MET A 307 -27.47 -23.38 22.54
CA MET A 307 -27.25 -23.07 23.95
C MET A 307 -26.50 -24.22 24.63
N GLU A 308 -25.30 -24.54 24.13
CA GLU A 308 -24.30 -25.36 24.81
C GLU A 308 -23.28 -24.43 25.48
N GLU A 309 -22.86 -24.84 26.66
CA GLU A 309 -22.24 -24.04 27.71
C GLU A 309 -21.09 -23.13 27.26
N ARG A 310 -20.98 -21.98 27.94
CA ARG A 310 -19.84 -21.04 27.89
C ARG A 310 -18.56 -21.64 28.47
N THR A 311 -18.20 -22.86 28.08
CA THR A 311 -16.85 -23.39 28.26
C THR A 311 -15.97 -22.84 27.15
N CYS A 312 -14.80 -22.32 27.52
CA CYS A 312 -13.78 -21.76 26.64
C CYS A 312 -13.35 -22.76 25.54
N HIS A 313 -14.10 -22.86 24.46
CA HIS A 313 -13.70 -23.64 23.29
C HIS A 313 -13.17 -22.70 22.22
N CYS A 314 -11.85 -22.56 22.20
CA CYS A 314 -11.15 -22.04 21.04
C CYS A 314 -11.23 -23.10 19.93
N ASN A 315 -11.81 -22.75 18.79
CA ASN A 315 -11.97 -23.67 17.66
C ASN A 315 -10.84 -23.44 16.67
N PRO A 316 -9.91 -24.39 16.47
CA PRO A 316 -8.87 -24.22 15.47
C PRO A 316 -9.49 -24.15 14.06
N LEU A 317 -8.94 -23.26 13.22
CA LEU A 317 -9.33 -23.16 11.81
C LEU A 317 -9.11 -24.51 11.10
N THR A 318 -10.14 -24.96 10.39
CA THR A 318 -10.11 -26.21 9.63
C THR A 318 -9.64 -25.99 8.18
N ALA A 319 -9.25 -27.05 7.47
CA ALA A 319 -8.92 -26.97 6.04
C ALA A 319 -10.03 -26.29 5.21
N SER A 320 -11.29 -26.55 5.58
CA SER A 320 -12.44 -25.91 4.94
C SER A 320 -12.52 -24.40 5.18
N ASP A 321 -11.99 -23.89 6.31
CA ASP A 321 -11.90 -22.45 6.58
C ASP A 321 -10.85 -21.83 5.67
N TYR A 322 -9.65 -22.42 5.59
CA TYR A 322 -8.60 -21.95 4.70
C TYR A 322 -9.04 -21.93 3.24
N HIS A 323 -9.77 -22.95 2.78
CA HIS A 323 -10.36 -22.96 1.43
C HIS A 323 -11.32 -21.78 1.23
N SER A 324 -12.23 -21.53 2.19
CA SER A 324 -13.10 -20.35 2.16
C SER A 324 -12.29 -19.04 2.14
N MET A 325 -11.18 -18.98 2.87
CA MET A 325 -10.31 -17.81 2.89
C MET A 325 -9.61 -17.58 1.54
N ILE A 326 -9.12 -18.63 0.89
CA ILE A 326 -8.53 -18.59 -0.45
C ILE A 326 -9.57 -18.12 -1.46
N TYR A 327 -10.76 -18.73 -1.46
CA TYR A 327 -11.83 -18.37 -2.40
C TYR A 327 -12.26 -16.91 -2.22
N ALA A 328 -12.39 -16.42 -1.00
CA ALA A 328 -12.70 -15.01 -0.76
C ALA A 328 -11.59 -14.09 -1.29
N THR A 329 -10.32 -14.46 -1.10
CA THR A 329 -9.15 -13.66 -1.51
C THR A 329 -9.03 -13.52 -3.03
N LEU A 330 -9.57 -14.48 -3.81
CA LEU A 330 -9.67 -14.36 -5.27
C LEU A 330 -10.43 -13.10 -5.72
N GLY A 331 -11.27 -12.52 -4.86
CA GLY A 331 -11.96 -11.26 -5.12
C GLY A 331 -11.01 -10.09 -5.41
N GLU A 332 -9.82 -10.08 -4.79
CA GLU A 332 -8.80 -9.06 -5.04
C GLU A 332 -8.30 -9.08 -6.49
N PHE A 333 -8.28 -10.25 -7.13
CA PHE A 333 -7.92 -10.36 -8.55
C PHE A 333 -9.02 -9.84 -9.46
N VAL A 334 -10.28 -10.12 -9.10
CA VAL A 334 -11.45 -9.74 -9.90
C VAL A 334 -11.62 -8.22 -9.93
N VAL A 335 -11.31 -7.52 -8.84
CA VAL A 335 -11.48 -6.06 -8.81
C VAL A 335 -10.47 -5.31 -9.68
N ILE A 336 -9.29 -5.86 -9.96
CA ILE A 336 -8.24 -5.17 -10.74
C ILE A 336 -8.74 -4.77 -12.15
N PRO A 337 -9.23 -5.69 -13.00
CA PRO A 337 -9.77 -5.32 -14.31
C PRO A 337 -11.05 -4.48 -14.20
N ILE A 338 -11.91 -4.74 -13.19
CA ILE A 338 -13.13 -3.94 -12.95
C ILE A 338 -12.76 -2.47 -12.68
N ASN A 339 -11.78 -2.22 -11.81
CA ASN A 339 -11.32 -0.87 -11.50
C ASN A 339 -10.66 -0.19 -12.69
N LEU A 340 -9.85 -0.91 -13.48
CA LEU A 340 -9.26 -0.36 -14.71
C LEU A 340 -10.34 0.16 -15.66
N ILE A 341 -11.40 -0.61 -15.87
CA ILE A 341 -12.51 -0.23 -16.76
C ILE A 341 -13.34 0.91 -16.14
N THR A 342 -13.72 0.79 -14.87
CA THR A 342 -14.61 1.77 -14.22
C THR A 342 -13.95 3.14 -14.05
N ILE A 343 -12.65 3.23 -13.76
CA ILE A 343 -11.91 4.49 -13.64
C ILE A 343 -11.91 5.26 -14.97
N ASP A 344 -11.80 4.54 -16.08
CA ASP A 344 -11.79 5.12 -17.42
C ASP A 344 -13.21 5.50 -17.88
N TRP A 345 -14.24 4.77 -17.47
CA TRP A 345 -15.63 5.04 -17.86
C TRP A 345 -16.31 6.07 -16.96
N PHE A 346 -16.40 5.81 -15.66
CA PHE A 346 -17.17 6.61 -14.70
C PHE A 346 -16.36 7.74 -14.06
N GLY A 347 -15.03 7.70 -14.14
CA GLY A 347 -14.16 8.64 -13.43
C GLY A 347 -13.88 8.20 -11.99
N ARG A 348 -12.95 8.89 -11.33
CA ARG A 348 -12.38 8.41 -10.06
C ARG A 348 -13.37 8.57 -8.91
N ARG A 349 -14.11 9.69 -8.87
CA ARG A 349 -15.09 9.99 -7.81
C ARG A 349 -16.19 8.94 -7.75
N TRP A 350 -16.73 8.58 -8.92
CA TRP A 350 -17.78 7.58 -9.03
C TRP A 350 -17.28 6.18 -8.74
N THR A 351 -16.10 5.79 -9.22
CA THR A 351 -15.52 4.49 -8.89
C THR A 351 -15.31 4.31 -7.38
N ILE A 352 -14.79 5.33 -6.68
CA ILE A 352 -14.65 5.28 -5.20
C ILE A 352 -16.02 5.09 -4.54
N THR A 353 -17.02 5.86 -4.97
CA THR A 353 -18.39 5.81 -4.42
C THR A 353 -19.02 4.43 -4.63
N ILE A 354 -18.93 3.89 -5.85
CA ILE A 354 -19.44 2.57 -6.21
C ILE A 354 -18.77 1.50 -5.35
N ASN A 355 -17.44 1.51 -5.24
CA ASN A 355 -16.70 0.54 -4.43
C ASN A 355 -17.12 0.60 -2.95
N PHE A 356 -17.27 1.79 -2.35
CA PHE A 356 -17.76 1.91 -0.96
C PHE A 356 -19.20 1.43 -0.79
N LEU A 357 -20.11 1.75 -1.73
CA LEU A 357 -21.50 1.31 -1.66
C LEU A 357 -21.63 -0.22 -1.76
N PHE A 358 -20.91 -0.85 -2.71
CA PHE A 358 -20.91 -2.30 -2.83
C PHE A 358 -20.25 -2.97 -1.62
N THR A 359 -19.16 -2.40 -1.10
CA THR A 359 -18.53 -2.89 0.15
C THR A 359 -19.53 -2.86 1.31
N ALA A 360 -20.27 -1.75 1.48
CA ALA A 360 -21.31 -1.64 2.50
C ALA A 360 -22.44 -2.67 2.29
N PHE A 361 -22.92 -2.82 1.05
CA PHE A 361 -23.96 -3.77 0.69
C PHE A 361 -23.56 -5.21 1.06
N PHE A 362 -22.35 -5.65 0.68
CA PHE A 362 -21.88 -6.99 1.02
C PHE A 362 -21.64 -7.17 2.54
N PHE A 363 -21.20 -6.14 3.28
CA PHE A 363 -21.14 -6.20 4.74
C PHE A 363 -22.51 -6.45 5.38
N LEU A 364 -23.58 -5.89 4.81
CA LEU A 364 -24.96 -6.17 5.25
C LEU A 364 -25.39 -7.60 4.89
N LEU A 365 -25.00 -8.10 3.71
CA LEU A 365 -25.30 -9.49 3.30
C LEU A 365 -24.60 -10.52 4.18
N VAL A 366 -23.37 -10.25 4.66
CA VAL A 366 -22.65 -11.14 5.59
C VAL A 366 -23.43 -11.39 6.89
N GLN A 367 -24.35 -10.50 7.27
CA GLN A 367 -25.21 -10.67 8.44
C GLN A 367 -26.32 -11.71 8.22
N ILE A 368 -26.66 -12.01 6.96
CA ILE A 368 -27.73 -12.94 6.63
C ILE A 368 -27.28 -14.35 7.00
N CYS A 369 -28.08 -15.00 7.83
CA CYS A 369 -27.89 -16.40 8.16
C CYS A 369 -28.05 -17.27 6.89
N THR A 370 -26.96 -17.90 6.45
CA THR A 370 -26.93 -18.70 5.22
C THR A 370 -25.86 -19.80 5.26
N SER A 371 -25.80 -20.61 4.21
CA SER A 371 -24.81 -21.66 4.01
C SER A 371 -23.39 -21.11 3.92
N ARG A 372 -22.40 -21.93 4.28
CA ARG A 372 -20.98 -21.56 4.24
C ARG A 372 -20.51 -21.12 2.85
N ALA A 373 -21.01 -21.77 1.80
CA ALA A 373 -20.72 -21.41 0.43
C ALA A 373 -21.21 -20.00 0.11
N LEU A 374 -22.45 -19.66 0.48
CA LEU A 374 -23.00 -18.33 0.21
C LEU A 374 -22.32 -17.25 1.08
N LEU A 375 -21.98 -17.56 2.34
CA LEU A 375 -21.18 -16.65 3.15
C LEU A 375 -19.82 -16.36 2.49
N THR A 376 -19.15 -17.38 1.98
CA THR A 376 -17.86 -17.21 1.28
C THR A 376 -18.02 -16.28 0.07
N VAL A 377 -19.13 -16.38 -0.67
CA VAL A 377 -19.48 -15.46 -1.76
C VAL A 377 -19.71 -14.02 -1.26
N PHE A 378 -20.35 -13.84 -0.10
CA PHE A 378 -20.52 -12.51 0.48
C PHE A 378 -19.19 -11.89 0.91
N ILE A 379 -18.32 -12.66 1.60
CA ILE A 379 -16.97 -12.22 1.99
C ILE A 379 -16.12 -11.92 0.75
N PHE A 380 -16.19 -12.76 -0.29
CA PHE A 380 -15.58 -12.50 -1.59
C PHE A 380 -16.01 -11.15 -2.15
N GLY A 381 -17.32 -10.84 -2.10
CA GLY A 381 -17.85 -9.54 -2.49
C GLY A 381 -17.23 -8.39 -1.69
N VAL A 382 -17.23 -8.48 -0.36
CA VAL A 382 -16.61 -7.46 0.51
C VAL A 382 -15.13 -7.27 0.13
N ARG A 383 -14.35 -8.35 0.01
CA ARG A 383 -12.92 -8.27 -0.32
C ARG A 383 -12.65 -7.65 -1.68
N THR A 384 -13.45 -8.03 -2.69
CA THR A 384 -13.38 -7.49 -4.05
C THR A 384 -13.48 -5.98 -4.01
N PHE A 385 -14.59 -5.45 -3.49
CA PHE A 385 -14.84 -4.02 -3.52
C PHE A 385 -13.99 -3.24 -2.52
N ALA A 386 -13.68 -3.80 -1.35
CA ALA A 386 -12.82 -3.15 -0.35
C ALA A 386 -11.38 -2.94 -0.86
N SER A 387 -10.80 -3.96 -1.51
CA SER A 387 -9.50 -3.82 -2.18
C SER A 387 -9.56 -2.77 -3.30
N GLY A 388 -10.67 -2.73 -4.04
CA GLY A 388 -10.92 -1.75 -5.09
C GLY A 388 -10.90 -0.29 -4.60
N ILE A 389 -11.29 -0.04 -3.34
CA ILE A 389 -11.24 1.29 -2.74
C ILE A 389 -9.79 1.78 -2.68
N PHE A 390 -8.87 0.98 -2.13
CA PHE A 390 -7.46 1.37 -2.02
C PHE A 390 -6.86 1.74 -3.36
N ASN A 391 -7.05 0.89 -4.37
CA ASN A 391 -6.53 1.12 -5.72
C ASN A 391 -6.96 2.49 -6.27
N THR A 392 -8.23 2.84 -6.10
CA THR A 392 -8.78 4.08 -6.65
C THR A 392 -8.42 5.31 -5.82
N VAL A 393 -8.43 5.18 -4.50
CA VAL A 393 -8.11 6.27 -3.56
C VAL A 393 -6.65 6.72 -3.69
N TYR A 394 -5.71 5.78 -3.88
CA TYR A 394 -4.31 6.11 -4.16
C TYR A 394 -4.16 7.00 -5.40
N ILE A 395 -4.84 6.63 -6.50
CA ILE A 395 -4.81 7.36 -7.76
C ILE A 395 -5.43 8.75 -7.57
N TYR A 396 -6.64 8.83 -7.02
CA TYR A 396 -7.34 10.08 -6.80
C TYR A 396 -6.51 11.06 -5.96
N THR A 397 -5.89 10.56 -4.89
CA THR A 397 -5.07 11.39 -4.00
C THR A 397 -3.82 11.94 -4.72
N SER A 398 -3.20 11.14 -5.59
CA SER A 398 -2.05 11.58 -6.39
C SER A 398 -2.41 12.62 -7.46
N GLU A 399 -3.64 12.58 -7.99
CA GLU A 399 -4.14 13.49 -9.02
C GLU A 399 -4.74 14.78 -8.44
N VAL A 400 -5.38 14.74 -7.27
CA VAL A 400 -6.12 15.87 -6.70
C VAL A 400 -5.23 16.92 -6.04
N PHE A 401 -4.10 16.50 -5.45
CA PHE A 401 -3.21 17.44 -4.76
C PHE A 401 -2.24 18.14 -5.74
N PRO A 402 -2.06 19.47 -5.62
CA PRO A 402 -1.08 20.20 -6.42
C PRO A 402 0.34 19.71 -6.18
N THR A 403 1.21 19.79 -7.18
CA THR A 403 2.58 19.25 -7.14
C THR A 403 3.40 19.72 -5.92
N VAL A 404 3.18 20.95 -5.47
CA VAL A 404 3.84 21.59 -4.32
C VAL A 404 3.56 20.87 -2.98
N VAL A 405 2.35 20.32 -2.81
CA VAL A 405 1.87 19.69 -1.57
C VAL A 405 1.49 18.21 -1.75
N ARG A 406 1.64 17.65 -2.96
CA ARG A 406 1.19 16.30 -3.31
C ARG A 406 1.76 15.22 -2.39
N SER A 407 3.06 15.26 -2.12
CA SER A 407 3.72 14.29 -1.24
C SER A 407 3.23 14.41 0.20
N LEU A 408 3.03 15.64 0.71
CA LEU A 408 2.45 15.89 2.04
C LEU A 408 1.00 15.43 2.13
N GLY A 409 0.21 15.68 1.09
CA GLY A 409 -1.19 15.25 0.97
C GLY A 409 -1.29 13.73 1.05
N LEU A 410 -0.59 13.02 0.16
CA LEU A 410 -0.51 11.55 0.16
C LEU A 410 -0.02 10.99 1.50
N GLY A 411 1.04 11.57 2.08
CA GLY A 411 1.58 11.15 3.38
C GLY A 411 0.58 11.30 4.52
N SER A 412 -0.11 12.45 4.60
CA SER A 412 -1.13 12.71 5.62
C SER A 412 -2.36 11.79 5.48
N CYS A 413 -2.76 11.49 4.26
CA CYS A 413 -3.86 10.57 3.98
C CYS A 413 -3.47 9.13 4.36
N SER A 414 -2.25 8.71 4.02
CA SER A 414 -1.73 7.39 4.41
C SER A 414 -1.63 7.25 5.93
N ALA A 415 -1.21 8.30 6.65
CA ALA A 415 -1.21 8.36 8.10
C ALA A 415 -2.62 8.10 8.68
N MET A 416 -3.66 8.73 8.11
CA MET A 416 -5.04 8.51 8.54
C MET A 416 -5.54 7.09 8.24
N ALA A 417 -5.09 6.49 7.14
CA ALA A 417 -5.33 5.08 6.83
C ALA A 417 -4.78 4.15 7.94
N ARG A 418 -3.60 4.44 8.47
CA ARG A 418 -3.04 3.68 9.59
C ARG A 418 -3.86 3.83 10.86
N VAL A 419 -4.43 5.01 11.13
CA VAL A 419 -5.35 5.19 12.26
C VAL A 419 -6.56 4.29 12.14
N GLY A 420 -7.16 4.19 10.94
CA GLY A 420 -8.23 3.23 10.66
C GLY A 420 -7.79 1.80 10.96
N ALA A 421 -6.65 1.38 10.40
CA ALA A 421 -6.10 0.05 10.59
C ALA A 421 -5.76 -0.28 12.06
N MET A 422 -5.34 0.68 12.89
CA MET A 422 -5.07 0.48 14.32
C MET A 422 -6.34 0.22 15.14
N ILE A 423 -7.47 0.81 14.74
CA ILE A 423 -8.77 0.66 15.41
C ILE A 423 -9.46 -0.64 15.00
N THR A 424 -9.26 -1.06 13.75
CA THR A 424 -9.89 -2.24 13.15
C THR A 424 -9.77 -3.52 13.99
N PRO A 425 -8.61 -3.91 14.55
CA PRO A 425 -8.51 -5.08 15.43
C PRO A 425 -9.49 -5.10 16.59
N PHE A 426 -9.71 -3.97 17.25
CA PHE A 426 -10.66 -3.88 18.34
C PHE A 426 -12.10 -4.05 17.86
N VAL A 427 -12.42 -3.58 16.65
CA VAL A 427 -13.75 -3.78 16.05
C VAL A 427 -13.93 -5.21 15.56
N ALA A 428 -12.92 -5.78 14.90
CA ALA A 428 -12.98 -7.11 14.30
C ALA A 428 -12.87 -8.25 15.32
N GLN A 429 -12.06 -8.10 16.37
CA GLN A 429 -11.72 -9.19 17.29
C GLN A 429 -12.45 -9.03 18.63
N VAL A 430 -12.47 -7.82 19.21
CA VAL A 430 -13.13 -7.58 20.51
C VAL A 430 -14.63 -7.34 20.33
N LEU A 431 -15.04 -6.42 19.47
CA LEU A 431 -16.47 -6.09 19.33
C LEU A 431 -17.28 -7.22 18.69
N MET A 432 -16.68 -8.03 17.80
CA MET A 432 -17.38 -9.19 17.22
C MET A 432 -17.72 -10.27 18.24
N GLU A 433 -16.92 -10.41 19.31
CA GLU A 433 -17.24 -11.29 20.43
C GLU A 433 -18.55 -10.88 21.08
N TRP A 434 -18.66 -9.58 21.41
CA TRP A 434 -19.84 -9.00 22.04
C TRP A 434 -21.06 -9.05 21.12
N SER A 435 -20.90 -8.56 19.90
CA SER A 435 -21.94 -8.52 18.89
C SER A 435 -21.35 -8.42 17.48
N MET A 436 -21.33 -9.55 16.78
CA MET A 436 -20.95 -9.64 15.36
C MET A 436 -21.78 -8.67 14.51
N THR A 437 -23.09 -8.60 14.76
CA THR A 437 -24.02 -7.70 14.05
C THR A 437 -23.60 -6.25 14.21
N THR A 438 -23.27 -5.81 15.42
CA THR A 438 -22.85 -4.43 15.69
C THR A 438 -21.55 -4.08 14.98
N ALA A 439 -20.56 -4.98 15.00
CA ALA A 439 -19.29 -4.77 14.30
C ALA A 439 -19.48 -4.65 12.78
N LEU A 440 -20.31 -5.50 12.17
CA LEU A 440 -20.60 -5.46 10.74
C LEU A 440 -21.39 -4.20 10.34
N TRP A 441 -22.33 -3.74 11.18
CA TRP A 441 -23.00 -2.44 10.98
C TRP A 441 -22.04 -1.26 11.10
N MET A 442 -21.04 -1.33 11.97
CA MET A 442 -20.02 -0.28 12.05
C MET A 442 -19.20 -0.19 10.76
N TYR A 443 -18.74 -1.33 10.22
CA TYR A 443 -18.04 -1.33 8.93
C TYR A 443 -18.92 -0.88 7.77
N GLY A 444 -20.15 -1.40 7.68
CA GLY A 444 -21.12 -1.01 6.66
C GLY A 444 -21.49 0.47 6.72
N GLY A 445 -21.80 0.97 7.92
CA GLY A 445 -22.13 2.38 8.16
C GLY A 445 -20.97 3.33 7.85
N LEU A 446 -19.74 2.96 8.23
CA LEU A 446 -18.55 3.71 7.86
C LEU A 446 -18.37 3.77 6.32
N CYS A 447 -18.59 2.65 5.63
CA CYS A 447 -18.54 2.61 4.17
C CYS A 447 -19.63 3.49 3.52
N ILE A 448 -20.84 3.53 4.07
CA ILE A 448 -21.92 4.42 3.60
C ILE A 448 -21.54 5.89 3.81
N ALA A 449 -21.00 6.26 4.98
CA ALA A 449 -20.52 7.61 5.25
C ALA A 449 -19.39 8.01 4.28
N CYS A 450 -18.48 7.08 3.98
CA CYS A 450 -17.42 7.30 2.99
C CYS A 450 -17.98 7.41 1.57
N ALA A 451 -18.98 6.62 1.18
CA ALA A 451 -19.65 6.74 -0.11
C ALA A 451 -20.35 8.10 -0.29
N LEU A 452 -21.03 8.59 0.75
CA LEU A 452 -21.63 9.92 0.73
C LEU A 452 -20.55 11.00 0.60
N THR A 453 -19.44 10.84 1.33
CA THR A 453 -18.31 11.76 1.29
C THR A 453 -17.62 11.77 -0.08
N SER A 454 -17.39 10.59 -0.68
CA SER A 454 -16.81 10.47 -2.02
C SER A 454 -17.76 11.06 -3.07
N PHE A 455 -19.05 10.81 -2.92
CA PHE A 455 -20.05 11.46 -3.76
C PHE A 455 -20.04 12.97 -3.59
N MET A 456 -19.66 13.54 -2.44
CA MET A 456 -19.55 14.98 -2.23
C MET A 456 -18.16 15.58 -2.50
N LEU A 457 -17.25 14.82 -3.14
CA LEU A 457 -15.92 15.32 -3.50
C LEU A 457 -16.03 16.49 -4.50
N PRO A 458 -15.29 17.59 -4.28
CA PRO A 458 -15.42 18.80 -5.08
C PRO A 458 -14.81 18.66 -6.48
N ILE A 459 -13.87 17.75 -6.67
CA ILE A 459 -13.03 17.67 -7.88
C ILE A 459 -13.12 16.25 -8.46
N GLU A 460 -13.50 16.14 -9.73
CA GLU A 460 -13.28 14.95 -10.55
C GLU A 460 -11.95 15.11 -11.30
N THR A 461 -11.08 14.10 -11.24
CA THR A 461 -9.72 14.15 -11.78
C THR A 461 -9.62 13.53 -13.18
N LYS A 462 -10.67 12.84 -13.65
CA LYS A 462 -10.71 12.26 -15.01
C LYS A 462 -10.37 13.31 -16.07
N GLY A 463 -9.30 13.04 -16.84
CA GLY A 463 -8.90 13.85 -18.00
C GLY A 463 -8.35 15.24 -17.67
N ARG A 464 -8.05 15.54 -16.40
CA ARG A 464 -7.43 16.81 -16.01
C ARG A 464 -5.91 16.69 -15.99
N GLU A 465 -5.24 17.72 -16.49
CA GLU A 465 -3.81 17.87 -16.29
C GLU A 465 -3.48 18.11 -14.81
N LEU A 466 -2.31 17.63 -14.37
CA LEU A 466 -1.88 17.77 -12.99
C LEU A 466 -1.79 19.26 -12.63
N ALA A 467 -2.56 19.69 -11.63
CA ALA A 467 -2.55 21.08 -11.18
C ALA A 467 -1.12 21.50 -10.76
N GLN A 468 -0.50 22.36 -11.58
CA GLN A 468 0.73 23.04 -11.22
C GLN A 468 0.34 24.08 -10.17
N GLY A 469 0.97 24.03 -8.99
CA GLY A 469 0.69 25.00 -7.94
C GLY A 469 0.92 26.40 -8.49
N LYS A 470 -0.05 27.31 -8.32
CA LYS A 470 0.13 28.70 -8.70
C LYS A 470 1.37 29.22 -7.96
N ASN A 471 2.42 29.55 -8.70
CA ASN A 471 3.52 30.34 -8.18
C ASN A 471 2.92 31.72 -7.87
N ASN A 472 2.49 31.92 -6.62
CA ASN A 472 2.21 33.27 -6.14
C ASN A 472 3.57 33.97 -6.05
N SER A 473 3.83 34.81 -7.06
CA SER A 473 4.86 35.85 -7.07
C SER A 473 4.62 36.84 -5.94
#